data_AF-A0A9Y1Z785-F1
#
_entry.id   AF-A0A9Y1Z785-F1
#
_cell.length_a   1.000
_cell.length_b   1.000
_cell.length_c   1.000
_cell.angle_alpha   90.00
_cell.angle_beta   90.00
_cell.angle_gamma   90.00
#
_symmetry.space_group_name_H-M   'P 1'
#
loop_
_entity.id
_entity.type
_entity.pdbx_description
1 polymer ?
#
loop_
_entity_poly.entity_id
_entity_poly.type
_entity_poly.pdbx_seq_one_letter_code
_entity_poly.pdbx_strand_id
1 'polypeptide(L)'
;MVEVTYYCPYCGAVTGVEREGYLRDKCVTREPLAGWEYAATTDDVEAADGIEFVCLGDAGGDIYVEGDESEDVEDDNGVRIADGPNADVDGPAADRDGCGRTFYLSYVKYEDGTEVEHRRPAYDRPRFDFSP
;
A
#
# COMPACT_ATOMS: atom_id res chain seq x y z
N MET A 1 14.67 8.76 10.85
CA MET A 1 13.98 8.85 9.55
C MET A 1 14.51 7.75 8.66
N VAL A 2 13.66 6.79 8.32
CA VAL A 2 13.89 5.73 7.33
C VAL A 2 12.72 5.78 6.34
N GLU A 3 13.01 5.53 5.07
CA GLU A 3 11.98 5.38 4.05
C GLU A 3 11.44 3.94 4.12
N VAL A 4 10.11 3.83 4.21
CA VAL A 4 9.41 2.54 4.22
C VAL A 4 8.33 2.58 3.15
N THR A 5 8.18 1.48 2.43
CA THR A 5 7.22 1.35 1.34
C THR A 5 6.06 0.42 1.69
N TYR A 6 4.87 0.78 1.25
CA TYR A 6 3.63 0.04 1.49
C TYR A 6 2.88 -0.22 0.19
N TYR A 7 2.24 -1.40 0.12
CA TYR A 7 1.42 -1.77 -1.02
C TYR A 7 -0.02 -1.28 -0.84
N CYS A 8 -0.55 -0.66 -1.88
CA CYS A 8 -1.95 -0.29 -1.94
C CYS A 8 -2.83 -1.56 -2.01
N PRO A 9 -3.75 -1.80 -1.06
CA PRO A 9 -4.59 -3.00 -1.02
C PRO A 9 -5.65 -3.06 -2.13
N TYR A 10 -5.66 -2.07 -3.02
CA TYR A 10 -6.64 -1.89 -4.07
C TYR A 10 -6.12 -2.18 -5.47
N CYS A 11 -4.87 -1.77 -5.76
CA CYS A 11 -4.25 -1.90 -7.08
C CYS A 11 -2.83 -2.46 -7.04
N GLY A 12 -2.23 -2.62 -5.86
CA GLY A 12 -0.87 -3.15 -5.72
C GLY A 12 0.25 -2.13 -5.93
N ALA A 13 -0.05 -0.88 -6.28
CA ALA A 13 0.94 0.20 -6.38
C ALA A 13 1.70 0.40 -5.06
N VAL A 14 2.96 0.82 -5.14
CA VAL A 14 3.82 1.05 -3.98
C VAL A 14 3.83 2.53 -3.61
N THR A 15 3.69 2.83 -2.31
CA THR A 15 3.78 4.20 -1.78
C THR A 15 4.85 4.25 -0.68
N GLY A 16 5.82 5.16 -0.84
CA GLY A 16 6.88 5.42 0.15
C GLY A 16 6.48 6.48 1.18
N VAL A 17 6.97 6.34 2.41
CA VAL A 17 6.86 7.35 3.47
C VAL A 17 8.12 7.36 4.34
N GLU A 18 8.53 8.55 4.75
CA GLU A 18 9.60 8.75 5.72
C GLU A 18 9.05 8.72 7.15
N ARG A 19 9.62 7.89 8.02
CA ARG A 19 9.20 7.78 9.43
C ARG A 19 10.31 7.26 10.35
N GLU A 20 10.10 7.23 11.65
CA GLU A 20 11.02 6.56 12.58
C GLU A 20 10.95 5.02 12.48
N GLY A 21 12.13 4.38 12.40
CA GLY A 21 12.25 2.95 12.17
C GLY A 21 11.91 2.05 13.37
N TYR A 22 11.58 2.61 14.53
CA TYR A 22 11.15 1.82 15.70
C TYR A 22 9.63 1.63 15.76
N LEU A 23 8.86 2.40 14.98
CA LEU A 23 7.41 2.28 14.90
C LEU A 23 7.05 0.93 14.26
N ARG A 24 6.30 0.10 15.00
CA ARG A 24 5.93 -1.24 14.57
C ARG A 24 4.62 -1.24 13.81
N ASP A 25 4.64 -1.83 12.63
CA ASP A 25 3.47 -1.95 11.76
C ASP A 25 2.58 -3.09 12.26
N LYS A 26 1.27 -2.83 12.38
CA LYS A 26 0.28 -3.83 12.76
C LYS A 26 -0.40 -4.42 11.52
N CYS A 27 -0.94 -3.56 10.65
CA CYS A 27 -1.57 -3.97 9.39
C CYS A 27 -1.80 -2.78 8.45
N VAL A 28 -2.00 -3.11 7.17
CA VAL A 28 -2.49 -2.17 6.14
C VAL A 28 -3.93 -2.55 5.79
N THR A 29 -4.86 -1.60 5.84
CA THR A 29 -6.30 -1.82 5.65
C THR A 29 -6.91 -0.81 4.70
N ARG A 30 -8.07 -1.17 4.14
CA ARG A 30 -8.87 -0.32 3.26
C ARG A 30 -9.72 0.69 4.03
N GLU A 31 -10.22 0.28 5.18
CA GLU A 31 -10.97 1.11 6.13
C GLU A 31 -10.15 1.36 7.41
N PRO A 32 -10.38 2.49 8.09
CA PRO A 32 -9.70 2.80 9.35
C PRO A 32 -10.15 1.87 10.47
N LEU A 33 -9.22 1.51 11.36
CA LEU A 33 -9.52 0.71 12.54
C LEU A 33 -10.19 1.57 13.60
N ALA A 34 -11.23 1.02 14.23
CA ALA A 34 -11.93 1.71 15.31
C ALA A 34 -11.00 1.90 16.52
N GLY A 35 -10.81 3.15 16.95
CA GLY A 35 -9.96 3.52 18.10
C GLY A 35 -8.50 3.85 17.76
N TRP A 36 -8.17 3.90 16.46
CA TRP A 36 -6.89 4.40 15.96
C TRP A 36 -7.08 5.81 15.41
N GLU A 37 -6.12 6.69 15.72
CA GLU A 37 -5.99 8.01 15.09
C GLU A 37 -4.98 7.94 13.94
N TYR A 38 -5.29 8.58 12.81
CA TYR A 38 -4.46 8.54 11.60
C TYR A 38 -4.02 9.95 11.22
N ALA A 39 -2.72 10.10 10.90
CA ALA A 39 -2.16 11.31 10.31
C ALA A 39 -2.01 11.14 8.79
N ALA A 40 -2.14 12.22 8.03
CA ALA A 40 -1.76 12.18 6.61
C ALA A 40 -0.24 12.07 6.49
N THR A 41 0.26 11.63 5.33
CA THR A 41 1.71 11.53 5.05
C THR A 41 2.47 12.85 5.16
N THR A 42 1.76 13.99 5.12
CA THR A 42 2.33 15.34 5.25
C THR A 42 2.31 15.89 6.67
N ASP A 43 1.65 15.20 7.61
CA ASP A 43 1.53 15.61 9.01
C ASP A 43 2.50 14.80 9.89
N ASP A 44 2.42 15.01 11.21
CA ASP A 44 3.21 14.26 12.19
C ASP A 44 2.70 12.82 12.29
N VAL A 45 3.28 11.93 11.49
CA VAL A 45 2.96 10.50 11.42
C VAL A 45 3.41 9.71 12.65
N GLU A 46 4.10 10.34 13.60
CA GLU A 46 4.70 9.70 14.78
C GLU A 46 3.85 9.95 16.02
N ALA A 47 3.13 11.07 16.04
CA ALA A 47 2.14 11.40 17.05
C ALA A 47 0.84 10.58 16.94
N ALA A 48 0.56 9.99 15.77
CA ALA A 48 -0.65 9.25 15.48
C ALA A 48 -0.51 7.72 15.70
N ASP A 49 -1.64 7.02 15.81
CA ASP A 49 -1.68 5.55 15.87
C ASP A 49 -1.50 4.88 14.49
N GLY A 50 -1.43 5.67 13.41
CA GLY A 50 -1.28 5.19 12.05
C GLY A 50 -1.16 6.31 11.01
N ILE A 51 -1.05 5.91 9.74
CA ILE A 51 -0.94 6.82 8.59
C ILE A 51 -2.13 6.60 7.65
N GLU A 52 -2.74 7.69 7.20
CA GLU A 52 -3.65 7.72 6.06
C GLU A 52 -2.88 8.03 4.78
N PHE A 53 -3.03 7.18 3.77
CA PHE A 53 -2.43 7.32 2.45
C PHE A 53 -3.49 7.58 1.39
N VAL A 54 -3.15 8.42 0.42
CA VAL A 54 -3.85 8.47 -0.87
C VAL A 54 -2.99 7.78 -1.91
N CYS A 55 -3.51 6.74 -2.56
CA CYS A 55 -2.77 6.01 -3.59
C CYS A 55 -2.63 6.85 -4.87
N LEU A 56 -1.45 7.43 -5.08
CA LEU A 56 -1.10 8.19 -6.30
C LEU A 56 -0.36 7.35 -7.36
N GLY A 57 -0.22 6.05 -7.14
CA GLY A 57 0.45 5.12 -8.06
C GLY A 57 1.84 4.78 -7.63
N ASP A 58 2.54 3.99 -8.45
CA ASP A 58 3.99 3.90 -8.34
C ASP A 58 4.53 5.26 -8.78
N ALA A 59 4.49 6.23 -7.87
CA ALA A 59 5.40 7.35 -7.91
C ALA A 59 6.78 6.75 -7.65
N GLY A 60 7.30 6.02 -8.64
CA GLY A 60 8.69 5.67 -8.70
C GLY A 60 9.39 6.99 -8.46
N GLY A 61 10.05 7.08 -7.30
CA GLY A 61 10.93 8.20 -7.01
C GLY A 61 11.72 8.45 -8.27
N ASP A 62 11.74 9.69 -8.72
CA ASP A 62 12.39 10.14 -9.93
C ASP A 62 13.78 9.49 -10.05
N ILE A 63 13.84 8.32 -10.67
CA ILE A 63 15.03 7.88 -11.34
C ILE A 63 15.05 8.81 -12.55
N TYR A 64 15.59 10.01 -12.36
CA TYR A 64 16.15 10.78 -13.45
C TYR A 64 17.23 9.89 -14.06
N VAL A 65 16.85 9.03 -14.99
CA VAL A 65 17.80 8.50 -15.96
C VAL A 65 18.07 9.69 -16.87
N GLU A 66 19.09 10.49 -16.54
CA GLU A 66 19.72 11.33 -17.55
C GLU A 66 20.34 10.40 -18.58
N GLY A 67 19.58 10.11 -19.64
CA GLY A 67 20.03 9.39 -20.82
C GLY A 67 19.86 7.87 -20.73
N ASP A 68 18.78 7.37 -21.33
CA ASP A 68 18.94 6.31 -22.32
C ASP A 68 17.87 6.56 -23.39
N GLU A 69 18.35 6.98 -24.55
CA GLU A 69 17.58 7.02 -25.78
C GLU A 69 16.66 5.79 -25.87
N SER A 70 15.36 6.05 -25.98
CA SER A 70 14.42 5.04 -26.48
C SER A 70 14.88 4.68 -27.89
N GLU A 71 15.71 3.66 -28.02
CA GLU A 71 15.74 2.88 -29.23
C GLU A 71 14.37 2.21 -29.27
N ASP A 72 13.43 2.87 -29.94
CA ASP A 72 12.19 2.29 -30.41
C ASP A 72 12.59 1.03 -31.21
N VAL A 73 12.62 -0.12 -30.54
CA VAL A 73 12.69 -1.41 -31.22
C VAL A 73 11.29 -1.65 -31.76
N GLU A 74 11.03 -1.06 -32.92
CA GLU A 74 9.92 -1.42 -33.78
C GLU A 74 10.22 -2.83 -34.33
N ASP A 75 9.51 -3.85 -33.84
CA ASP A 75 9.32 -5.05 -34.66
C ASP A 75 8.50 -4.64 -35.90
N ASP A 76 8.74 -5.31 -37.03
CA ASP A 76 8.08 -5.09 -38.34
C ASP A 76 6.54 -5.02 -38.27
N ASN A 77 5.93 -5.44 -37.16
CA ASN A 77 4.49 -5.41 -36.92
C ASN A 77 3.98 -4.27 -36.02
N GLY A 78 4.83 -3.37 -35.52
CA GLY A 78 4.42 -2.20 -34.74
C GLY A 78 3.70 -2.52 -33.41
N VAL A 79 3.86 -3.73 -32.88
CA VAL A 79 3.22 -4.18 -31.64
C VAL A 79 4.18 -4.00 -30.46
N ARG A 80 3.82 -3.12 -29.52
CA ARG A 80 4.47 -3.05 -28.21
C ARG A 80 4.14 -4.33 -27.45
N ILE A 81 5.12 -5.20 -27.23
CA ILE A 81 4.97 -6.35 -26.33
C ILE A 81 5.04 -5.81 -24.90
N ALA A 82 3.88 -5.49 -24.34
CA ALA A 82 3.75 -5.37 -22.90
C ALA A 82 3.71 -6.80 -22.32
N ASP A 83 4.64 -7.11 -21.41
CA ASP A 83 4.64 -8.36 -20.65
C ASP A 83 3.41 -8.41 -19.71
N GLY A 84 2.26 -8.87 -20.23
CA GLY A 84 1.07 -9.11 -19.43
C GLY A 84 -0.18 -9.45 -20.27
N PRO A 85 -0.86 -10.60 -20.04
CA PRO A 85 -1.95 -11.06 -20.90
C PRO A 85 -3.32 -10.39 -20.69
N ASN A 86 -3.41 -9.24 -20.00
CA ASN A 86 -4.69 -8.53 -19.78
C ASN A 86 -4.52 -6.99 -19.72
N ALA A 87 -3.83 -6.39 -20.69
CA ALA A 87 -3.89 -4.95 -20.87
C ALA A 87 -5.14 -4.59 -21.70
N ASP A 88 -6.24 -4.25 -21.02
CA ASP A 88 -7.30 -3.45 -21.64
C ASP A 88 -6.69 -2.11 -22.08
N VAL A 89 -6.52 -1.93 -23.39
CA VAL A 89 -5.71 -0.87 -24.03
C VAL A 89 -6.30 0.55 -23.97
N ASP A 90 -7.32 0.81 -23.16
CA ASP A 90 -7.97 2.13 -23.03
C ASP A 90 -8.35 2.47 -21.57
N GLY A 91 -7.52 2.10 -20.60
CA GLY A 91 -7.65 2.51 -19.19
C GLY A 91 -6.30 2.90 -18.58
N PRO A 92 -6.24 3.81 -17.58
CA PRO A 92 -5.00 4.10 -16.88
C PRO A 92 -4.47 2.79 -16.28
N ALA A 93 -3.19 2.51 -16.51
CA ALA A 93 -2.55 1.34 -15.91
C ALA A 93 -2.57 1.58 -14.39
N ALA A 94 -3.48 0.91 -13.68
CA ALA A 94 -3.76 1.20 -12.26
C ALA A 94 -2.53 0.96 -11.35
N ASP A 95 -1.54 0.22 -11.85
CA ASP A 95 -0.21 0.04 -11.27
C ASP A 95 0.69 1.28 -11.43
N ARG A 96 0.58 2.02 -12.53
CA ARG A 96 1.43 3.20 -12.84
C ARG A 96 0.83 4.52 -12.37
N ASP A 97 -0.46 4.73 -12.61
CA ASP A 97 -1.15 6.00 -12.32
C ASP A 97 -1.81 6.04 -10.93
N GLY A 98 -1.86 4.90 -10.25
CA GLY A 98 -2.55 4.74 -8.98
C GLY A 98 -4.06 4.77 -9.10
N CYS A 99 -4.72 4.28 -8.05
CA CYS A 99 -6.17 4.19 -8.05
C CYS A 99 -6.89 5.38 -7.36
N GLY A 100 -6.16 6.36 -6.84
CA GLY A 100 -6.70 7.54 -6.15
C GLY A 100 -7.47 7.25 -4.85
N ARG A 101 -7.46 5.99 -4.38
CA ARG A 101 -8.21 5.57 -3.20
C ARG A 101 -7.36 5.72 -1.93
N THR A 102 -8.04 6.06 -0.85
CA THR A 102 -7.45 6.15 0.48
C THR A 102 -7.29 4.76 1.09
N PHE A 103 -6.16 4.51 1.73
CA PHE A 103 -5.90 3.32 2.53
C PHE A 103 -5.08 3.69 3.77
N TYR A 104 -5.01 2.78 4.75
CA TYR A 104 -4.53 3.10 6.09
C TYR A 104 -3.46 2.11 6.53
N LEU A 105 -2.37 2.61 7.09
CA LEU A 105 -1.41 1.84 7.89
C LEU A 105 -1.74 2.05 9.36
N SER A 106 -1.87 0.97 10.11
CA SER A 106 -2.06 1.05 11.56
C SER A 106 -0.80 0.56 12.26
N TYR A 107 -0.31 1.31 13.24
CA TYR A 107 0.76 0.87 14.12
C TYR A 107 0.26 -0.03 15.24
N VAL A 108 1.19 -0.73 15.88
CA VAL A 108 0.93 -1.45 17.12
C VAL A 108 0.75 -0.45 18.26
N LYS A 109 -0.45 -0.44 18.83
CA LYS A 109 -0.82 0.39 19.99
C LYS A 109 -0.65 -0.40 21.29
N TYR A 110 -0.14 0.25 22.33
CA TYR A 110 0.01 -0.34 23.66
C TYR A 110 -0.76 0.47 24.70
N GLU A 111 -1.56 -0.20 25.52
CA GLU A 111 -2.25 0.38 26.69
C GLU A 111 -1.85 -0.44 27.92
N ASP A 112 -1.39 0.22 28.99
CA ASP A 112 -0.89 -0.43 30.22
C ASP A 112 0.16 -1.53 29.97
N GLY A 113 0.99 -1.35 28.94
CA GLY A 113 2.02 -2.33 28.53
C GLY A 113 1.49 -3.57 27.81
N THR A 114 0.19 -3.61 27.50
CA THR A 114 -0.45 -4.68 26.72
C THR A 114 -0.76 -4.18 25.31
N GLU A 115 -0.47 -4.99 24.29
CA GLU A 115 -0.83 -4.67 22.91
C GLU A 115 -2.36 -4.66 22.75
N VAL A 116 -2.88 -3.59 22.16
CA VAL A 116 -4.30 -3.46 21.84
C VAL A 116 -4.60 -4.25 20.56
N GLU A 117 -5.49 -5.22 20.67
CA GLU A 117 -6.06 -5.90 19.50
C GLU A 117 -7.17 -5.04 18.90
N HIS A 118 -7.03 -4.67 17.62
CA HIS A 118 -8.13 -4.11 16.86
C HIS A 118 -9.24 -5.16 16.80
N ARG A 119 -10.46 -4.75 17.18
CA ARG A 119 -11.62 -5.61 17.44
C ARG A 119 -11.66 -6.87 16.55
N ARG A 120 -11.24 -8.02 17.08
CA ARG A 120 -11.69 -9.31 16.55
C ARG A 120 -13.18 -9.38 16.84
N PRO A 121 -14.06 -9.52 15.84
CA PRO A 121 -15.43 -9.88 16.14
C PRO A 121 -15.36 -11.17 16.97
N ALA A 122 -16.22 -11.29 17.98
CA ALA A 122 -16.38 -12.54 18.71
C ALA A 122 -17.01 -13.57 17.75
N TYR A 123 -16.21 -14.08 16.82
CA TYR A 123 -16.60 -15.23 16.02
C TYR A 123 -16.54 -16.44 16.93
N ASP A 124 -17.66 -17.16 16.98
CA ASP A 124 -17.69 -18.49 17.56
C ASP A 124 -16.62 -19.33 16.84
N ARG A 125 -15.75 -19.99 17.61
CA ARG A 125 -14.60 -20.71 17.03
C ARG A 125 -15.19 -21.78 16.11
N PRO A 126 -14.86 -21.79 14.80
CA PRO A 126 -15.40 -22.79 13.90
C PRO A 126 -15.07 -24.17 14.47
N ARG A 127 -16.12 -24.94 14.76
CA ARG A 127 -16.00 -26.31 15.24
C ARG A 127 -15.63 -27.15 14.02
N PHE A 128 -14.33 -27.31 13.79
CA PHE A 128 -13.78 -28.18 12.76
C PHE A 128 -14.00 -29.65 13.17
N ASP A 129 -15.26 -30.11 13.13
CA ASP A 129 -15.64 -31.51 13.30
C ASP A 129 -15.50 -32.21 11.93
N PHE A 130 -14.27 -32.59 11.59
CA PHE A 130 -14.02 -33.46 10.44
C PHE A 130 -14.39 -34.90 10.83
N SER A 131 -15.61 -35.33 10.48
CA SER A 131 -15.95 -36.77 10.56
C SER A 131 -15.19 -37.55 9.47
N PRO A 132 -14.57 -38.69 9.82
CA PRO A 132 -13.78 -39.52 8.90
C PRO A 132 -14.63 -40.24 7.85
#